data_AF-A0A511XMV6-F1
#
_entry.id   AF-A0A511XMV6-F1
#
_cell.length_a   1.000
_cell.length_b   1.000
_cell.length_c   1.000
_cell.angle_alpha   90.00
_cell.angle_beta   90.00
_cell.angle_gamma   90.00
#
_symmetry.space_group_name_H-M   'P 1'
#
loop_
_entity.id
_entity.type
_entity.pdbx_description
1 polymer ?
#
loop_
_entity_poly.entity_id
_entity_poly.type
_entity_poly.pdbx_seq_one_letter_code
_entity_poly.pdbx_strand_id
1 'polypeptide(L)'
;MPTIESDLTKLEDHVHWDVFDEAPMISAIPDIGYAGVCKWYHNMATPPERMTRSAKRMAEFLVYGAVPLDKIMCIVVKTDAMRATLEGMMAVSTWNIPILTQRGCFYG
;
A
#
# COMPACT_ATOMS: atom_id res chain seq x y z
N MET A 1 0.93 -2.58 -26.57
CA MET A 1 1.97 -2.03 -25.67
C MET A 1 1.24 -1.42 -24.48
N PRO A 2 1.69 -1.63 -23.24
CA PRO A 2 1.13 -0.90 -22.10
C PRO A 2 1.40 0.59 -22.27
N THR A 3 0.41 1.42 -21.96
CA THR A 3 0.55 2.88 -21.93
C THR A 3 1.02 3.27 -20.52
N ILE A 4 2.08 4.07 -20.43
CA ILE A 4 2.50 4.64 -19.15
C ILE A 4 1.57 5.83 -18.85
N GLU A 5 0.89 5.78 -17.72
CA GLU A 5 0.11 6.90 -17.20
C GLU A 5 0.86 7.53 -16.02
N SER A 6 0.98 8.85 -16.03
CA SER A 6 1.65 9.64 -14.99
C SER A 6 0.68 10.49 -14.16
N ASP A 7 -0.56 10.62 -14.63
CA ASP A 7 -1.62 11.34 -13.94
C ASP A 7 -2.20 10.50 -12.79
N LEU A 8 -1.77 10.79 -11.56
CA LEU A 8 -2.26 10.12 -10.36
C LEU A 8 -3.76 10.37 -10.09
N THR A 9 -4.41 11.35 -10.74
CA THR A 9 -5.85 11.53 -10.59
C THR A 9 -6.66 10.42 -11.26
N LYS A 10 -6.04 9.66 -12.16
CA LYS A 10 -6.66 8.52 -12.86
C LYS A 10 -6.48 7.18 -12.14
N LEU A 11 -6.02 7.19 -10.88
CA LEU A 11 -5.88 5.97 -10.10
C LEU A 11 -7.18 5.16 -10.05
N GLU A 12 -8.32 5.83 -9.90
CA GLU A 12 -9.65 5.22 -9.88
C GLU A 12 -10.00 4.48 -11.20
N ASP A 13 -9.44 4.91 -12.32
CA ASP A 13 -9.67 4.29 -13.64
C ASP A 13 -8.74 3.10 -13.91
N HIS A 14 -7.61 3.03 -13.19
CA HIS A 14 -6.55 2.06 -13.42
C HIS A 14 -6.45 0.98 -12.33
N VAL A 15 -6.87 1.29 -11.11
CA VAL A 15 -6.80 0.37 -9.97
C VAL A 15 -8.14 -0.33 -9.80
N HIS A 16 -8.09 -1.67 -9.74
CA HIS A 16 -9.25 -2.49 -9.40
C HIS A 16 -9.49 -2.48 -7.89
N TRP A 17 -10.00 -1.37 -7.33
CA TRP A 17 -10.19 -1.22 -5.88
C TRP A 17 -11.07 -2.30 -5.25
N ASP A 18 -12.00 -2.87 -6.01
CA ASP A 18 -12.87 -3.97 -5.58
C ASP A 18 -12.08 -5.19 -5.05
N VAL A 19 -10.89 -5.49 -5.59
CA VAL A 19 -10.07 -6.60 -5.10
C VAL A 19 -9.29 -6.28 -3.81
N PHE A 20 -9.26 -5.00 -3.42
CA PHE A 20 -8.67 -4.49 -2.20
C PHE A 20 -9.73 -4.28 -1.10
N ASP A 21 -10.98 -3.97 -1.45
CA ASP A 21 -12.02 -3.60 -0.47
C ASP A 21 -12.93 -4.76 -0.04
N GLU A 22 -12.67 -5.96 -0.56
CA GLU A 22 -13.44 -7.15 -0.25
C GLU A 22 -13.13 -7.73 1.14
N ALA A 23 -14.16 -8.04 1.93
CA ALA A 23 -13.98 -8.73 3.21
C ALA A 23 -13.43 -10.17 3.01
N PRO A 24 -12.60 -10.69 3.93
CA PRO A 24 -12.20 -10.09 5.20
C PRO A 24 -11.04 -9.11 5.04
N MET A 25 -11.15 -7.96 5.72
CA MET A 25 -10.13 -6.92 5.76
C MET A 25 -9.07 -7.22 6.83
N ILE A 26 -7.83 -6.82 6.57
CA ILE A 26 -6.69 -6.90 7.48
C ILE A 26 -5.88 -5.60 7.40
N SER A 27 -4.98 -5.39 8.36
CA SER A 27 -3.98 -4.30 8.30
C SER A 27 -4.57 -2.90 8.33
N ALA A 28 -5.74 -2.72 8.94
CA ALA A 28 -6.32 -1.40 9.17
C ALA A 28 -5.44 -0.58 10.13
N ILE A 29 -5.38 0.73 9.90
CA ILE A 29 -4.70 1.71 10.76
C ILE A 29 -5.70 2.84 11.01
N PRO A 30 -6.58 2.71 12.02
CA PRO A 30 -7.65 3.68 12.28
C PRO A 30 -7.13 5.10 12.55
N ASP A 31 -5.97 5.23 13.18
CA ASP A 31 -5.36 6.53 13.54
C ASP A 31 -5.10 7.45 12.34
N ILE A 32 -4.95 6.89 11.14
CA ILE A 32 -4.74 7.63 9.89
C ILE A 32 -5.90 7.45 8.90
N GLY A 33 -7.01 6.86 9.35
CA GLY A 33 -8.18 6.58 8.50
C GLY A 33 -7.97 5.48 7.45
N TYR A 34 -6.90 4.67 7.55
CA TYR A 34 -6.66 3.57 6.62
C TYR A 34 -7.52 2.35 7.00
N ALA A 35 -8.51 2.04 6.16
CA ALA A 35 -9.47 0.95 6.41
C ALA A 35 -8.86 -0.46 6.34
N GLY A 36 -7.61 -0.57 5.89
CA GLY A 36 -6.93 -1.84 5.66
C GLY A 36 -7.16 -2.32 4.23
N VAL A 37 -6.89 -3.60 4.01
CA VAL A 37 -6.99 -4.23 2.70
C VAL A 37 -7.52 -5.65 2.84
N CYS A 38 -8.19 -6.16 1.82
CA CYS A 38 -8.65 -7.54 1.72
C CYS A 38 -7.49 -8.49 1.99
N LYS A 39 -7.71 -9.51 2.82
CA LYS A 39 -6.72 -10.54 3.15
C LYS A 39 -6.35 -11.43 1.95
N TRP A 40 -7.22 -11.55 0.96
CA TRP A 40 -7.04 -12.46 -0.17
C TRP A 40 -6.29 -11.80 -1.33
N TYR A 41 -5.30 -12.50 -1.86
CA TYR A 41 -4.47 -11.99 -2.96
C TYR A 41 -4.19 -13.04 -4.05
N HIS A 42 -4.54 -14.31 -3.83
CA HIS A 42 -4.35 -15.39 -4.81
C HIS A 42 -5.55 -15.50 -5.77
N ASN A 43 -5.27 -16.03 -6.96
CA ASN A 43 -6.30 -16.43 -7.92
C ASN A 43 -7.13 -17.59 -7.36
N MET A 44 -8.40 -17.65 -7.75
CA MET A 44 -9.30 -18.77 -7.45
C MET A 44 -9.94 -19.29 -8.73
N ALA A 45 -10.21 -20.60 -8.83
CA ALA A 45 -10.90 -21.15 -10.01
C ALA A 45 -12.33 -20.61 -10.17
N THR A 46 -12.99 -20.29 -9.06
CA THR A 46 -14.31 -19.65 -9.01
C THR A 46 -14.40 -18.72 -7.80
N PRO A 47 -15.24 -17.68 -7.84
CA PRO A 47 -16.03 -17.21 -8.99
C PRO A 47 -15.17 -16.48 -10.05
N PRO A 48 -15.68 -16.25 -11.27
CA PRO A 48 -14.90 -15.71 -12.41
C PRO A 48 -14.11 -14.44 -12.11
N GLU A 49 -14.67 -13.53 -11.32
CA GLU A 49 -14.05 -12.26 -10.93
C GLU A 49 -12.76 -12.44 -10.09
N ARG A 50 -12.61 -13.57 -9.39
CA ARG A 50 -11.42 -13.92 -8.58
C ARG A 50 -10.38 -14.75 -9.35
N MET A 51 -10.63 -15.14 -10.59
CA MET A 51 -9.70 -15.97 -11.39
C MET A 51 -8.37 -15.29 -11.71
N THR A 52 -8.36 -13.97 -11.77
CA THR A 52 -7.16 -13.16 -12.05
C THR A 52 -6.88 -12.15 -10.95
N ARG A 53 -7.31 -12.46 -9.71
CA ARG A 53 -7.15 -11.56 -8.56
C ARG A 53 -5.72 -11.12 -8.35
N SER A 54 -4.74 -12.03 -8.38
CA SER A 54 -3.34 -11.67 -8.12
C SER A 54 -2.84 -10.66 -9.13
N ALA A 55 -3.18 -10.84 -10.41
CA ALA A 55 -2.83 -9.91 -11.48
C ALA A 55 -3.54 -8.54 -11.32
N LYS A 56 -4.82 -8.53 -10.95
CA LYS A 56 -5.60 -7.29 -10.72
C LYS A 56 -5.14 -6.51 -9.48
N ARG A 57 -4.72 -7.23 -8.44
CA ARG A 57 -4.29 -6.67 -7.15
C ARG A 57 -2.87 -6.10 -7.21
N MET A 58 -2.12 -6.40 -8.25
CA MET A 58 -0.83 -5.76 -8.48
C MET A 58 -1.04 -4.34 -9.01
N ALA A 59 -1.36 -3.41 -8.10
CA ALA A 59 -1.12 -1.99 -8.33
C ALA A 59 0.39 -1.73 -8.15
N GLU A 60 1.20 -2.29 -9.07
CA GLU A 60 2.64 -2.01 -9.10
C GLU A 60 2.84 -0.61 -9.69
N PHE A 61 3.22 0.33 -8.83
CA PHE A 61 3.72 1.61 -9.27
C PHE A 61 5.15 1.44 -9.77
N LEU A 62 5.33 1.51 -11.09
CA LEU A 62 6.68 1.58 -11.67
C LEU A 62 7.27 2.96 -11.37
N VAL A 63 8.14 3.03 -10.37
CA VAL A 63 8.88 4.25 -10.04
C VAL A 63 10.10 4.34 -10.94
N TYR A 64 10.06 5.20 -11.96
CA TYR A 64 11.23 5.54 -12.76
C TYR A 64 11.94 6.76 -12.14
N GLY A 65 12.93 6.51 -11.29
CA GLY A 65 13.83 7.55 -10.74
C GLY A 65 13.53 7.96 -9.30
N ALA A 66 12.39 8.61 -9.04
CA ALA A 66 12.08 9.15 -7.72
C ALA A 66 10.59 9.02 -7.35
N VAL A 67 10.31 8.82 -6.06
CA VAL A 67 8.94 8.87 -5.49
C VAL A 67 8.70 10.27 -4.92
N PRO A 68 7.63 10.96 -5.34
CA PRO A 68 7.25 12.26 -4.76
C PRO A 68 6.84 12.08 -3.29
N LEU A 69 7.67 12.58 -2.37
CA LEU A 69 7.47 12.38 -0.92
C LEU A 69 6.24 13.12 -0.38
N ASP A 70 5.76 14.16 -1.07
CA ASP A 70 4.51 14.87 -0.73
C ASP A 70 3.26 13.98 -0.90
N LYS A 71 3.39 12.84 -1.59
CA LYS A 71 2.32 11.83 -1.71
C LYS A 71 2.33 10.79 -0.61
N ILE A 72 3.33 10.80 0.28
CA ILE A 72 3.48 9.80 1.34
C ILE A 72 2.85 10.34 2.63
N MET A 73 1.79 9.67 3.09
CA MET A 73 1.11 10.04 4.34
C MET A 73 1.83 9.54 5.60
N CYS A 74 2.43 8.36 5.54
CA CYS A 74 3.16 7.74 6.65
C CYS A 74 4.04 6.59 6.15
N ILE A 75 5.01 6.20 6.97
CA ILE A 75 5.79 4.97 6.81
C ILE A 75 5.34 4.00 7.90
N VAL A 76 4.97 2.79 7.50
CA VAL A 76 4.57 1.72 8.43
C VAL A 76 5.71 0.72 8.53
N VAL A 77 6.05 0.27 9.74
CA VAL A 77 7.12 -0.70 10.00
C VAL A 77 6.68 -1.83 10.92
N LYS A 78 7.40 -2.95 10.87
CA LYS A 78 7.07 -4.18 11.62
C LYS A 78 7.43 -4.07 13.10
N THR A 79 8.51 -3.40 13.46
CA THR A 79 9.03 -3.38 14.84
C THR A 79 9.40 -1.99 15.30
N ASP A 80 9.35 -1.78 16.61
CA ASP A 80 9.75 -0.51 17.23
C ASP A 80 11.24 -0.21 17.02
N ALA A 81 12.08 -1.24 16.88
CA ALA A 81 13.49 -1.07 16.55
C ALA A 81 13.67 -0.46 15.14
N MET A 82 12.89 -0.91 14.15
CA MET A 82 12.89 -0.31 12.83
C MET A 82 12.37 1.13 12.89
N ARG A 83 11.30 1.36 13.67
CA ARG A 83 10.73 2.70 13.87
C ARG A 83 11.78 3.65 14.43
N ALA A 84 12.44 3.29 15.52
CA ALA A 84 13.48 4.12 16.15
C ALA A 84 14.63 4.43 15.18
N THR A 85 15.02 3.47 14.35
CA THR A 85 16.05 3.67 13.32
C THR A 85 15.62 4.72 12.30
N LEU A 86 14.40 4.60 11.77
CA LEU A 86 13.89 5.55 10.79
C LEU A 86 13.56 6.92 11.39
N GLU A 87 13.11 6.98 12.65
CA GLU A 87 12.92 8.25 13.36
C GLU A 87 14.24 9.01 13.51
N GLY A 88 15.34 8.30 13.79
CA GLY A 88 16.68 8.88 13.77
C GLY A 88 17.09 9.44 12.41
N MET A 89 16.75 8.74 11.32
CA MET A 89 16.98 9.22 9.95
C MET A 89 16.10 10.43 9.61
N MET A 90 14.84 10.43 10.03
CA MET A 90 13.90 11.52 9.79
C MET A 90 14.33 12.79 10.52
N ALA A 91 14.84 12.67 11.75
CA ALA A 91 15.30 13.79 12.58
C ALA A 91 16.48 14.57 11.97
N VAL A 92 17.30 13.94 11.12
CA VAL A 92 18.40 14.59 10.39
C VAL A 92 18.01 14.99 8.97
N SER A 93 16.77 14.76 8.57
CA SER A 93 16.24 15.10 7.26
C SER A 93 15.43 16.39 7.30
N THR A 94 15.09 16.93 6.13
CA THR A 94 14.15 18.06 6.00
C THR A 94 12.69 17.61 5.96
N TRP A 95 12.42 16.31 6.11
CA TRP A 95 11.09 15.72 5.99
C TRP A 95 10.51 15.40 7.37
N ASN A 96 9.18 15.35 7.43
CA ASN A 96 8.44 15.00 8.63
C ASN A 96 7.32 14.01 8.27
N ILE A 97 7.71 12.81 7.86
CA ILE A 97 6.77 11.74 7.53
C ILE A 97 6.55 10.90 8.78
N PRO A 98 5.29 10.76 9.28
CA PRO A 98 4.99 9.93 10.44
C PRO A 98 5.44 8.48 10.25
N ILE A 99 6.01 7.87 11.30
CA ILE A 99 6.48 6.48 11.29
C ILE A 99 5.70 5.68 12.33
N LEU A 100 4.98 4.66 11.88
CA LEU A 100 4.06 3.87 12.70
C LEU A 100 4.55 2.42 12.81
N THR A 101 4.56 1.87 14.01
CA THR A 101 4.75 0.42 14.18
C THR A 101 3.40 -0.28 14.05
N GLN A 102 3.21 -1.11 13.03
CA GLN A 102 2.00 -1.92 12.86
C GLN A 102 2.33 -3.33 12.42
N ARG A 103 2.48 -4.24 13.39
CA ARG A 103 2.80 -5.66 13.12
C ARG A 103 1.78 -6.35 12.22
N GLY A 104 0.51 -6.01 12.36
CA GLY A 104 -0.59 -6.57 11.56
C GLY A 104 -0.58 -6.17 10.08
N CYS A 105 0.31 -5.27 9.66
CA CYS A 105 0.49 -4.89 8.25
C CYS A 105 1.52 -5.76 7.51
N PHE A 106 2.24 -6.62 8.22
CA PHE A 106 3.30 -7.45 7.64
C PHE A 106 2.98 -8.93 7.78
N TYR A 107 3.37 -9.70 6.77
CA TYR A 107 3.33 -11.15 6.88
C TYR A 107 4.23 -11.62 8.03
N GLY A 108 3.69 -12.53 8.82
CA GLY A 108 4.38 -13.28 9.87
C GLY A 108 4.98 -14.54 9.30
#